data_AF-A0A2D7ZKJ4-F1
#
_entry.id   AF-A0A2D7ZKJ4-F1
#
_cell.length_a   1.000
_cell.length_b   1.000
_cell.length_c   1.000
_cell.angle_alpha   90.00
_cell.angle_beta   90.00
_cell.angle_gamma   90.00
#
_symmetry.space_group_name_H-M   'P 1'
#
loop_
_entity.id
_entity.type
_entity.pdbx_description
1 polymer ?
#
loop_
_entity_poly.entity_id
_entity_poly.type
_entity_poly.pdbx_seq_one_letter_code
_entity_poly.pdbx_strand_id
1 'polypeptide(L)'
;MPARNKKNFRSTKEGAGMTEAGVKAYRRKNPGSKLQTAVTEDNPTGKRAKRRKSFCARSAGQMKKFPKAAKDPNSRLRAARRRWKC
;
A
#
# COMPACT_ATOMS: atom_id res chain seq x y z
N MET A 1 -10.24 2.16 11.76
CA MET A 1 -10.12 2.14 10.28
C MET A 1 -11.37 2.75 9.63
N PRO A 2 -11.28 3.37 8.43
CA PRO A 2 -12.47 3.75 7.67
C PRO A 2 -13.22 2.51 7.15
N ALA A 3 -14.51 2.66 6.82
CA ALA A 3 -15.32 1.56 6.30
C ALA A 3 -14.75 0.99 5.00
N ARG A 4 -14.76 -0.33 4.84
CA ARG A 4 -14.24 -1.05 3.66
C ARG A 4 -15.19 -0.90 2.47
N ASN A 5 -15.08 0.21 1.75
CA ASN A 5 -15.85 0.51 0.55
C ASN A 5 -14.97 1.16 -0.53
N LYS A 6 -15.52 1.28 -1.75
CA LYS A 6 -14.83 1.88 -2.91
C LYS A 6 -14.38 3.33 -2.66
N LYS A 7 -15.10 4.08 -1.82
CA LYS A 7 -14.73 5.44 -1.44
C LYS A 7 -13.42 5.50 -0.65
N ASN A 8 -13.19 4.54 0.25
CA ASN A 8 -12.03 4.55 1.16
C ASN A 8 -10.86 3.67 0.71
N PHE A 9 -11.12 2.67 -0.14
CA PHE A 9 -10.11 1.71 -0.56
C PHE A 9 -10.16 1.49 -2.08
N ARG A 10 -8.96 1.46 -2.67
CA ARG A 10 -8.76 1.15 -4.08
C ARG A 10 -9.02 -0.32 -4.36
N SER A 11 -9.50 -0.58 -5.56
CA SER A 11 -9.55 -1.94 -6.13
C SER A 11 -8.13 -2.50 -6.34
N THR A 12 -8.01 -3.79 -6.65
CA THR A 12 -6.72 -4.38 -7.03
C THR A 12 -6.22 -3.85 -8.38
N LYS A 13 -7.13 -3.56 -9.31
CA LYS A 13 -6.81 -2.94 -10.61
C LYS A 13 -6.13 -1.58 -10.44
N GLU A 14 -6.54 -0.81 -9.44
CA GLU A 14 -5.97 0.52 -9.12
C GLU A 14 -4.78 0.47 -8.16
N GLY A 15 -4.19 -0.71 -7.94
CA GLY A 15 -2.98 -0.85 -7.12
C GLY A 15 -3.23 -1.01 -5.61
N ALA A 16 -4.47 -1.28 -5.21
CA ALA A 16 -4.89 -1.51 -3.82
C ALA A 16 -4.52 -0.37 -2.83
N GLY A 17 -4.81 -0.60 -1.53
CA GLY A 17 -4.59 0.38 -0.46
C GLY A 17 -5.71 1.41 -0.28
N MET A 18 -5.49 2.38 0.61
CA MET A 18 -6.48 3.43 0.91
C MET A 18 -6.46 4.53 -0.13
N THR A 19 -7.63 5.02 -0.54
CA THR A 19 -7.79 6.28 -1.27
C THR A 19 -7.43 7.48 -0.40
N GLU A 20 -7.36 8.67 -0.98
CA GLU A 20 -7.15 9.90 -0.20
C GLU A 20 -8.28 10.14 0.80
N ALA A 21 -9.53 9.92 0.39
CA ALA A 21 -10.68 9.97 1.28
C ALA A 21 -10.56 8.96 2.44
N GLY A 22 -10.08 7.74 2.14
CA GLY A 22 -9.79 6.74 3.16
C GLY A 22 -8.69 7.16 4.13
N VAL A 23 -7.60 7.74 3.62
CA VAL A 23 -6.49 8.26 4.45
C VAL A 23 -6.96 9.40 5.34
N LYS A 24 -7.73 10.35 4.80
CA LYS A 24 -8.30 11.48 5.56
C LYS A 24 -9.26 10.98 6.64
N ALA A 25 -10.13 10.03 6.31
CA ALA A 25 -11.03 9.40 7.27
C ALA A 25 -10.27 8.61 8.34
N TYR A 26 -9.18 7.93 7.97
CA TYR A 26 -8.31 7.27 8.93
C TYR A 26 -7.67 8.27 9.89
N ARG A 27 -7.04 9.33 9.39
CA ARG A 27 -6.36 10.35 10.21
C ARG A 27 -7.33 11.07 11.16
N ARG A 28 -8.55 11.40 10.70
CA ARG A 28 -9.58 12.01 11.55
C ARG A 28 -10.01 11.10 12.70
N LYS A 29 -10.08 9.79 12.47
CA LYS A 29 -10.37 8.79 13.52
C LYS A 29 -9.17 8.46 14.40
N ASN A 30 -7.96 8.89 14.04
CA ASN A 30 -6.72 8.54 14.72
C ASN A 30 -5.82 9.79 14.82
N PRO A 31 -6.11 10.72 15.75
CA PRO A 31 -5.27 11.89 16.00
C PRO A 31 -3.81 11.46 16.25
N GLY A 32 -2.84 12.20 15.71
CA GLY A 32 -1.41 11.86 15.81
C GLY A 32 -0.93 10.72 14.89
N SER A 33 -1.78 10.22 13.99
CA SER A 33 -1.42 9.14 13.07
C SER A 33 -0.18 9.45 12.22
N LYS A 34 0.80 8.55 12.28
CA LYS A 34 2.01 8.56 11.44
C LYS A 34 1.80 7.84 10.09
N LEU A 35 0.55 7.62 9.67
CA LEU A 35 0.22 6.88 8.44
C LEU A 35 0.88 7.51 7.22
N GLN A 36 1.74 6.74 6.57
CA GLN A 36 2.40 7.06 5.31
C GLN A 36 1.73 6.33 4.14
N THR A 37 1.64 7.00 3.00
CA THR A 37 1.07 6.48 1.76
C THR A 37 2.13 5.88 0.85
N ALA A 38 1.67 5.19 -0.20
CA ALA A 38 2.55 4.57 -1.19
C ALA A 38 3.46 5.59 -1.88
N VAL A 39 4.72 5.20 -2.07
CA VAL A 39 5.65 5.94 -2.93
C VAL A 39 5.42 5.49 -4.36
N THR A 40 4.89 6.39 -5.19
CA THR A 40 4.51 6.10 -6.58
C THR A 40 5.48 6.66 -7.61
N GLU A 41 6.49 7.40 -7.18
CA GLU A 41 7.53 7.99 -8.03
C GLU A 41 8.53 6.92 -8.49
N ASP A 42 9.06 7.07 -9.71
CA ASP A 42 10.06 6.15 -10.26
C ASP A 42 11.39 6.23 -9.52
N ASN A 43 11.88 7.45 -9.29
CA ASN A 43 13.19 7.71 -8.67
C ASN A 43 13.05 8.53 -7.37
N PRO A 44 12.43 7.99 -6.31
CA PRO A 44 12.32 8.67 -5.03
C PRO A 44 13.69 8.77 -4.37
N THR A 45 13.96 9.92 -3.75
CA THR A 45 15.20 10.20 -3.00
C THR A 45 14.94 10.33 -1.50
N GLY A 46 16.01 10.34 -0.70
CA GLY A 46 15.98 10.60 0.74
C GLY A 46 15.03 9.68 1.54
N LYS A 47 14.19 10.28 2.38
CA LYS A 47 13.25 9.55 3.27
C LYS A 47 12.26 8.67 2.48
N ARG A 48 11.86 9.10 1.28
CA ARG A 48 10.91 8.35 0.43
C ARG A 48 11.55 7.09 -0.15
N ALA A 49 12.81 7.18 -0.60
CA ALA A 49 13.59 6.03 -1.04
C ALA A 49 13.68 4.95 0.05
N LYS A 50 14.05 5.37 1.27
CA LYS A 50 14.14 4.49 2.45
C LYS A 50 12.78 3.84 2.76
N ARG A 51 11.69 4.62 2.68
CA ARG A 51 10.33 4.11 2.89
C ARG A 51 9.92 3.08 1.85
N ARG A 52 10.19 3.32 0.56
CA ARG A 52 9.94 2.34 -0.53
C ARG A 52 10.72 1.06 -0.28
N LYS A 53 12.04 1.15 -0.07
CA LYS A 53 12.92 0.00 0.23
C LYS A 53 12.37 -0.84 1.40
N SER A 54 12.00 -0.17 2.48
CA SER A 54 11.44 -0.79 3.68
C SER A 54 10.12 -1.50 3.40
N PHE A 55 9.21 -0.90 2.62
CA PHE A 55 7.96 -1.55 2.22
C PHE A 55 8.21 -2.76 1.32
N CYS A 56 9.06 -2.63 0.28
CA CYS A 56 9.35 -3.71 -0.66
C CYS A 56 9.91 -4.95 0.05
N ALA A 57 10.81 -4.75 1.03
CA ALA A 57 11.39 -5.83 1.83
C ALA A 57 10.33 -6.55 2.67
N ARG A 58 9.50 -5.82 3.44
CA ARG A 58 8.40 -6.42 4.21
C ARG A 58 7.41 -7.15 3.33
N SER A 59 7.06 -6.54 2.19
CA SER A 59 6.11 -7.14 1.24
C SER A 59 6.69 -8.41 0.61
N ALA A 60 8.00 -8.49 0.37
CA ALA A 60 8.63 -9.72 -0.11
C ALA A 60 8.55 -10.85 0.94
N GLY A 61 8.69 -10.52 2.22
CA GLY A 61 8.41 -11.48 3.30
C GLY A 61 6.97 -11.98 3.28
N GLN A 62 5.99 -11.10 2.99
CA GLN A 62 4.60 -11.53 2.81
C GLN A 62 4.40 -12.44 1.61
N MET A 63 5.12 -12.23 0.50
CA MET A 63 5.05 -13.14 -0.65
C MET A 63 5.48 -14.57 -0.29
N LYS A 64 6.49 -14.73 0.57
CA LYS A 64 6.91 -16.05 1.08
C LYS A 64 5.85 -16.70 1.98
N LYS A 65 5.20 -15.92 2.85
CA LYS A 65 4.15 -16.41 3.75
C LYS A 65 2.84 -16.74 3.04
N PHE A 66 2.54 -16.04 1.94
CA PHE A 66 1.29 -16.19 1.19
C PHE A 66 1.56 -16.59 -0.27
N PRO A 67 2.05 -17.82 -0.52
CA PRO A 67 2.47 -18.25 -1.86
C PRO A 67 1.32 -18.23 -2.88
N LYS A 68 0.08 -18.52 -2.46
CA LYS A 68 -1.10 -18.43 -3.35
C LYS A 68 -1.34 -16.99 -3.83
N ALA A 69 -1.34 -16.02 -2.92
CA ALA A 69 -1.46 -14.60 -3.28
C ALA A 69 -0.24 -14.09 -4.05
N ALA A 70 0.94 -14.64 -3.79
CA ALA A 70 2.15 -14.34 -4.54
C ALA A 70 2.13 -14.92 -5.96
N LYS A 71 1.39 -16.00 -6.24
CA LYS A 71 1.24 -16.54 -7.60
C LYS A 71 0.18 -15.80 -8.42
N ASP A 72 -0.88 -15.31 -7.78
CA ASP A 72 -1.95 -14.58 -8.45
C ASP A 72 -1.53 -13.14 -8.85
N PRO A 73 -1.45 -12.80 -10.15
CA PRO A 73 -1.09 -11.45 -10.63
C PRO A 73 -2.09 -10.37 -10.19
N ASN A 74 -3.34 -10.72 -9.94
CA ASN A 74 -4.42 -9.81 -9.56
C ASN A 74 -4.63 -9.73 -8.05
N SER A 75 -3.81 -10.43 -7.27
CA SER A 75 -3.91 -10.41 -5.83
C SER A 75 -3.70 -9.00 -5.26
N ARG A 76 -4.36 -8.71 -4.13
CA ARG A 76 -4.15 -7.45 -3.39
C ARG A 76 -2.67 -7.23 -3.02
N LEU A 77 -1.92 -8.30 -2.77
CA LEU A 77 -0.49 -8.24 -2.45
C LEU A 77 0.32 -7.75 -3.64
N ARG A 78 0.14 -8.35 -4.82
CA ARG A 78 0.86 -7.92 -6.03
C ARG A 78 0.41 -6.54 -6.50
N ALA A 79 -0.89 -6.22 -6.42
CA ALA A 79 -1.41 -4.89 -6.71
C ALA A 79 -0.72 -3.81 -5.86
N ALA A 80 -0.60 -4.05 -4.55
CA ALA A 80 0.10 -3.12 -3.66
C ALA A 80 1.59 -2.98 -4.03
N ARG A 81 2.28 -4.08 -4.30
CA ARG A 81 3.70 -4.04 -4.72
C ARG A 81 3.91 -3.19 -5.97
N ARG A 82 3.11 -3.41 -7.02
CA ARG A 82 3.15 -2.60 -8.24
C ARG A 82 2.99 -1.12 -7.95
N ARG A 83 2.01 -0.76 -7.11
CA ARG A 83 1.78 0.66 -6.75
C ARG A 83 2.94 1.28 -5.99
N TRP A 84 3.62 0.50 -5.15
CA TRP A 84 4.82 0.92 -4.43
C TRP A 84 6.10 0.85 -5.27
N LYS A 85 6.00 0.42 -6.54
CA LYS A 85 7.13 0.18 -7.45
C LYS A 85 8.15 -0.78 -6.83
N CYS A 86 7.61 -1.88 -6.32
CA CYS A 86 8.27 -3.13 -5.95
C CYS A 86 7.77 -4.26 -6.88
#